data_AF-A0A1D7XY66-F1
#
_entry.id   AF-A0A1D7XY66-F1
#
_cell.length_a   1.000
_cell.length_b   1.000
_cell.length_c   1.000
_cell.angle_alpha   90.00
_cell.angle_beta   90.00
_cell.angle_gamma   90.00
#
_symmetry.space_group_name_H-M   'P 1'
#
loop_
_entity.id
_entity.type
_entity.pdbx_description
1 polymer ?
#
loop_
_entity_poly.entity_id
_entity_poly.type
_entity_poly.pdbx_seq_one_letter_code
_entity_poly.pdbx_strand_id
1 'polypeptide(L)' 'MTKKLLLISAFLTFSCSDDDQNCFTIIDKIISENEFVFVGDFDTSNLDTDGSLNGYADINLVVSEDVFNSHNEGDGYCYE' A
#
# COMPACT_ATOMS: atom_id res chain seq x y z
N MET A 1 -30.26 -11.77 30.13
CA MET A 1 -30.08 -11.02 28.86
C MET A 1 -28.63 -10.60 28.75
N THR A 2 -27.79 -11.41 28.11
CA THR A 2 -26.40 -11.05 27.79
C THR A 2 -26.32 -10.70 26.30
N LYS A 3 -25.60 -9.59 26.06
CA LYS A 3 -25.60 -8.74 24.88
C LYS A 3 -24.49 -9.19 23.90
N LYS A 4 -24.81 -9.10 22.60
CA LYS A 4 -23.93 -8.83 21.43
C LYS A 4 -22.97 -9.99 21.04
N LEU A 5 -23.21 -10.76 19.96
CA LEU A 5 -23.16 -10.43 18.51
C LEU A 5 -21.80 -9.81 18.12
N LEU A 6 -20.99 -10.24 17.16
CA LEU A 6 -20.75 -11.45 16.34
C LEU A 6 -19.36 -11.18 15.68
N LEU A 7 -18.67 -12.26 15.29
CA LEU A 7 -17.72 -12.34 14.15
C LEU A 7 -16.54 -11.34 14.10
N ILE A 8 -15.38 -11.81 14.55
CA ILE A 8 -14.09 -11.32 14.03
C ILE A 8 -13.74 -12.25 12.86
N SER A 9 -14.02 -11.79 11.64
CA SER A 9 -13.55 -12.43 10.42
C SER A 9 -12.04 -12.22 10.34
N ALA A 10 -11.27 -13.31 10.46
CA ALA A 10 -9.85 -13.28 10.16
C ALA A 10 -9.69 -12.97 8.66
N PHE A 11 -9.14 -11.79 8.35
CA PHE A 11 -8.72 -11.47 7.00
C PHE A 11 -7.60 -12.43 6.62
N LEU A 12 -7.87 -13.25 5.61
CA LEU A 12 -6.89 -14.08 4.93
C LEU A 12 -5.88 -13.15 4.27
N THR A 13 -4.65 -13.10 4.77
CA THR A 13 -3.54 -12.48 4.05
C THR A 13 -3.17 -13.43 2.91
N PHE A 14 -3.59 -13.07 1.70
CA PHE A 14 -3.23 -13.79 0.48
C PHE A 14 -1.71 -13.81 0.34
N SER A 15 -1.20 -15.01 0.15
CA SER A 15 0.21 -15.31 -0.08
C SER A 15 0.57 -14.83 -1.49
N CYS A 16 1.58 -13.97 -1.60
CA CYS A 16 2.16 -13.53 -2.88
C CYS A 16 2.48 -14.76 -3.74
N SER A 17 1.87 -14.83 -4.92
CA SER A 17 2.08 -15.89 -5.91
C SER A 17 2.51 -15.21 -7.19
N ASP A 18 3.76 -15.40 -7.63
CA ASP A 18 4.38 -15.15 -8.96
C ASP A 18 4.06 -13.84 -9.76
N ASP A 19 3.19 -12.96 -9.27
CA ASP A 19 2.69 -11.71 -9.87
C ASP A 19 3.40 -10.46 -9.32
N ASP A 20 4.65 -10.61 -8.88
CA ASP A 20 5.48 -9.53 -8.31
C ASP A 20 5.77 -8.37 -9.28
N GLN A 21 5.23 -8.39 -10.51
CA GLN A 21 5.42 -7.35 -11.53
C GLN A 21 4.62 -6.07 -11.25
N ASN A 22 3.54 -6.14 -10.47
CA ASN A 22 2.67 -4.99 -10.17
C ASN A 22 2.72 -4.59 -8.68
N CYS A 23 3.82 -4.89 -8.00
CA CYS A 23 4.02 -4.55 -6.59
C CYS A 23 4.99 -3.37 -6.46
N PHE A 24 4.65 -2.39 -5.63
CA PHE A 24 5.53 -1.25 -5.32
C PHE A 24 5.53 -0.97 -3.81
N THR A 25 6.55 -0.25 -3.34
CA THR A 25 6.55 0.31 -1.98
C THR A 25 5.93 1.69 -2.01
N ILE A 26 4.98 1.95 -1.11
CA ILE A 26 4.36 3.26 -0.96
C ILE A 26 5.41 4.21 -0.37
N ILE A 27 5.82 5.23 -1.12
CA ILE A 27 6.79 6.25 -0.66
C ILE A 27 6.12 7.55 -0.24
N ASP A 28 4.91 7.83 -0.72
CA ASP A 28 4.09 8.98 -0.31
C ASP A 28 2.60 8.70 -0.56
N LYS A 29 1.74 9.47 0.12
CA LYS A 29 0.29 9.35 0.12
C LYS A 29 -0.35 10.72 -0.07
N ILE A 30 -0.98 10.93 -1.23
CA ILE A 30 -1.54 12.23 -1.61
C ILE A 30 -3.06 12.16 -1.65
N ILE A 31 -3.72 13.19 -1.13
CA ILE A 31 -5.16 13.43 -1.31
C ILE A 31 -5.31 14.68 -2.19
N SER A 32 -5.89 14.51 -3.37
CA SER A 32 -6.13 15.60 -4.32
C SER A 32 -7.48 15.42 -4.99
N GLU A 33 -8.30 16.47 -5.05
CA GLU A 33 -9.59 16.46 -5.76
C GLU A 33 -10.52 15.27 -5.43
N ASN A 34 -10.56 14.86 -4.15
CA ASN A 34 -11.30 13.68 -3.66
C ASN A 34 -10.77 12.31 -4.15
N GLU A 35 -9.60 12.28 -4.78
CA GLU A 35 -8.88 11.07 -5.11
C GLU A 35 -7.81 10.78 -4.05
N PHE A 36 -7.63 9.50 -3.76
CA PHE A 36 -6.63 8.99 -2.83
C PHE A 36 -5.54 8.32 -3.66
N VAL A 37 -4.33 8.85 -3.63
CA VAL A 37 -3.24 8.44 -4.53
C VAL A 37 -2.09 7.88 -3.72
N PHE A 38 -1.66 6.67 -4.06
CA PHE A 38 -0.37 6.13 -3.66
C PHE A 38 0.69 6.55 -4.64
N VAL A 39 1.78 7.10 -4.11
CA VAL A 39 3.01 7.32 -4.85
C VAL A 39 3.94 6.17 -4.51
N GLY A 40 4.41 5.46 -5.54
CA GLY A 40 5.13 4.20 -5.37
C GLY A 40 6.48 4.15 -6.07
N ASP A 41 7.34 3.29 -5.54
CA ASP A 41 8.64 2.91 -6.12
C ASP A 41 8.69 1.38 -6.29
N PHE A 42 9.04 0.92 -7.49
CA PHE A 42 9.19 -0.51 -7.78
C PHE A 42 10.56 -1.04 -7.35
N ASP A 43 11.57 -0.17 -7.24
CA ASP A 43 12.94 -0.54 -6.93
C ASP A 43 13.24 -0.48 -5.42
N THR A 44 12.80 -1.51 -4.71
CA THR A 44 13.18 -1.71 -3.29
C THR A 44 14.62 -2.19 -3.10
N SER A 45 15.37 -2.43 -4.19
CA SER A 45 16.73 -2.99 -4.10
C SER A 45 17.80 -1.95 -3.75
N ASN A 46 17.49 -0.67 -3.91
CA ASN A 46 18.30 0.45 -3.41
C ASN A 46 17.76 0.97 -2.08
N LEU A 47 17.79 0.13 -1.04
CA LEU A 47 17.89 0.62 0.33
C LEU A 47 19.28 1.24 0.52
N ASP A 48 19.54 2.35 -0.17
CA ASP A 48 20.63 3.23 0.20
C ASP A 48 20.32 3.68 1.63
N THR A 49 21.10 3.16 2.57
CA THR A 49 21.10 3.46 4.02
C THR A 49 21.33 4.94 4.35
N ASP A 50 21.24 5.83 3.36
CA ASP A 50 21.53 7.26 3.42
C ASP A 50 20.23 8.08 3.34
N GLY A 51 19.27 7.75 4.20
CA GLY A 51 18.25 8.66 4.75
C GLY A 51 17.37 9.47 3.79
N SER A 52 17.40 9.21 2.50
CA SER A 52 16.64 9.91 1.49
C SER A 52 16.12 8.88 0.51
N LEU A 53 14.80 8.71 0.50
CA LEU A 53 14.06 8.04 -0.58
C LEU A 53 14.31 8.86 -1.86
N ASN A 54 15.48 8.67 -2.47
CA ASN A 54 15.90 9.32 -3.71
C ASN A 54 15.37 8.55 -4.94
N GLY A 55 14.46 7.59 -4.74
CA GLY A 55 13.67 7.00 -5.80
C GLY A 55 12.71 8.04 -6.35
N TYR A 56 12.86 8.39 -7.63
CA TYR A 56 11.82 9.11 -8.33
C TYR A 56 10.55 8.25 -8.26
N ALA A 57 9.40 8.88 -7.96
CA ALA A 57 8.13 8.17 -8.01
C ALA A 57 7.94 7.51 -9.38
N ASP A 58 7.90 6.18 -9.40
CA ASP A 58 7.72 5.42 -10.63
C ASP A 58 6.23 5.28 -10.97
N ILE A 59 5.37 5.35 -9.95
CA ILE A 59 3.92 5.17 -10.11
C ILE A 59 3.12 6.10 -9.23
N ASN A 60 2.01 6.59 -9.79
CA ASN A 60 0.92 7.22 -9.07
C ASN A 60 -0.34 6.37 -9.29
N LEU A 61 -0.80 5.68 -8.25
CA LEU A 61 -1.96 4.80 -8.31
C LEU A 61 -3.12 5.39 -7.52
N VAL A 62 -4.23 5.67 -8.20
CA VAL A 62 -5.48 6.04 -7.54
C VAL A 62 -6.08 4.79 -6.89
N VAL A 63 -6.37 4.86 -5.61
CA VAL A 63 -6.95 3.79 -4.80
C VAL A 63 -8.24 4.26 -4.12
N SER A 64 -8.97 3.32 -3.52
CA SER A 64 -10.13 3.67 -2.69
C SER A 64 -9.70 4.26 -1.34
N GLU A 65 -10.60 5.01 -0.70
CA GLU A 65 -10.38 5.57 0.64
C GLU A 65 -10.04 4.49 1.68
N ASP A 66 -10.71 3.34 1.63
CA ASP A 66 -10.47 2.23 2.55
C ASP A 66 -9.07 1.62 2.36
N VAL A 67 -8.62 1.48 1.11
CA VAL A 67 -7.26 1.02 0.81
C VAL A 67 -6.25 2.05 1.26
N PHE A 68 -6.49 3.33 0.98
CA PHE A 68 -5.62 4.42 1.40
C PHE A 68 -5.46 4.49 2.91
N ASN A 69 -6.54 4.32 3.68
CA ASN A 69 -6.51 4.40 5.14
C ASN A 69 -5.95 3.14 5.82
N SER A 70 -5.85 2.01 5.12
CA SER A 70 -5.35 0.75 5.67
C SER A 70 -3.84 0.53 5.47
N HIS A 71 -3.18 1.36 4.65
CA HIS A 71 -1.74 1.25 4.35
C HIS A 71 -0.99 2.52 4.73
N ASN A 72 0.31 2.38 4.98
CA ASN A 72 1.23 3.46 5.34
C ASN A 72 2.37 3.57 4.34
N GLU A 73 3.06 4.70 4.38
CA GLU A 73 4.36 4.84 3.72
C GLU A 73 5.34 3.77 4.26
N GLY A 74 6.07 3.13 3.35
CA GLY A 74 6.93 1.98 3.62
C GLY A 74 6.24 0.62 3.45
N ASP A 75 4.91 0.57 3.36
CA ASP A 75 4.20 -0.68 3.09
C ASP A 75 4.32 -1.06 1.60
N GLY A 76 4.42 -2.36 1.34
CA GLY A 76 4.30 -2.91 -0.01
C GLY A 76 2.84 -3.03 -0.43
N TYR A 77 2.53 -2.62 -1.67
CA TYR A 77 1.20 -2.73 -2.25
C TYR A 77 1.27 -3.33 -3.66
N CYS A 78 0.48 -4.36 -3.90
CA CYS A 78 0.36 -5.03 -5.18
C CYS A 78 -1.04 -4.81 -5.76
N TYR A 79 -1.12 -4.55 -7.06
CA TYR A 79 -2.38 -4.37 -7.78
C TYR A 79 -2.47 -5.30 -9.00
N GLU A 80 -3.70 -5.61 -9.42
CA GLU A 80 -3.98 -6.35 -10.66
C GLU A 80 -4.28 -5.41 -11.83
#